data_AF-A0A349YZP4-F1
#
_entry.id   AF-A0A349YZP4-F1
#
_cell.length_a   1.000
_cell.length_b   1.000
_cell.length_c   1.000
_cell.angle_alpha   90.00
_cell.angle_beta   90.00
_cell.angle_gamma   90.00
#
_symmetry.space_group_name_H-M   'P 1'
#
loop_
_entity.id
_entity.type
_entity.pdbx_description
1 polymer ?
#
loop_
_entity_poly.entity_id
_entity_poly.type
_entity_poly.pdbx_seq_one_letter_code
_entity_poly.pdbx_strand_id
1 'polypeptide(L)' 'TGPTGSGKTTTLYGALSELNQPQRKIITVEDPVEYRLPRINQVQVNSRIG' A
#
# COMPACT_ATOMS: atom_id res chain seq x y z
N THR A 1 9.92 -5.12 -11.92
CA THR A 1 9.21 -6.31 -11.39
C THR A 1 10.23 -7.28 -10.80
N GLY A 2 9.84 -8.17 -9.88
CA GLY A 2 10.74 -9.11 -9.19
C GLY A 2 9.96 -10.31 -8.59
N PRO A 3 10.62 -11.41 -8.22
CA PRO A 3 9.97 -12.65 -7.77
C PRO A 3 9.27 -12.48 -6.40
N THR A 4 8.41 -13.43 -6.03
CA THR A 4 7.80 -13.47 -4.68
C THR A 4 8.89 -13.43 -3.60
N GLY A 5 8.65 -12.69 -2.51
CA GLY A 5 9.62 -12.52 -1.43
C GLY A 5 10.76 -11.52 -1.70
N SER A 6 10.82 -10.88 -2.87
CA SER A 6 11.89 -9.91 -3.20
C SER A 6 11.74 -8.53 -2.52
N GLY A 7 10.92 -8.42 -1.46
CA GLY A 7 10.75 -7.18 -0.69
C GLY A 7 9.98 -6.04 -1.39
N LYS A 8 9.26 -6.30 -2.48
CA LYS A 8 8.55 -5.25 -3.26
C LYS A 8 7.59 -4.43 -2.40
N THR A 9 6.76 -5.09 -1.61
CA THR A 9 5.81 -4.39 -0.73
C THR A 9 6.54 -3.56 0.30
N THR A 10 7.61 -4.09 0.89
CA THR A 10 8.46 -3.37 1.83
C THR A 10 9.06 -2.12 1.22
N THR A 11 9.62 -2.20 0.01
CA THR A 11 10.19 -1.04 -0.70
C THR A 11 9.10 -0.02 -1.02
N LEU A 12 7.93 -0.45 -1.51
CA LEU A 12 6.83 0.45 -1.83
C LEU A 12 6.32 1.17 -0.57
N TYR A 13 6.12 0.46 0.53
CA TYR A 13 5.64 1.04 1.78
C TYR A 13 6.65 2.01 2.39
N GLY A 14 7.96 1.74 2.26
CA GLY A 14 9.01 2.68 2.62
C GLY A 14 8.89 4.00 1.86
N ALA A 15 8.75 3.93 0.52
CA ALA A 15 8.56 5.11 -0.31
C ALA A 15 7.25 5.87 0.01
N LEU A 16 6.15 5.15 0.26
CA LEU A 16 4.87 5.76 0.65
C LEU A 16 4.97 6.48 2.00
N SER A 17 5.74 5.94 2.95
CA SER A 17 5.99 6.57 4.25
C SER A 17 6.76 7.89 4.10
N GLU A 18 7.77 7.95 3.23
CA GLU A 18 8.50 9.19 2.93
C GLU A 18 7.60 10.26 2.29
N LEU A 19 6.65 9.83 1.45
CA LEU A 19 5.68 10.72 0.80
C LEU A 19 4.51 11.12 1.73
N ASN A 20 4.44 10.56 2.95
CA ASN A 20 3.31 10.68 3.86
C ASN A 20 3.25 12.04 4.59
N GLN A 21 3.12 13.13 3.84
CA GLN A 21 3.00 14.51 4.34
C GLN A 21 1.54 15.00 4.45
N PRO A 22 1.15 15.79 5.48
CA PRO A 22 -0.23 16.26 5.71
C PRO A 22 -0.93 16.86 4.48
N GLN A 23 -0.17 17.54 3.62
CA GLN A 23 -0.64 18.20 2.40
C GLN A 23 -1.03 17.21 1.29
N ARG A 24 -0.65 15.93 1.41
CA ARG A 24 -0.79 14.90 0.38
C ARG A 24 -1.84 13.88 0.82
N LYS A 25 -2.81 13.64 -0.05
CA LYS A 25 -3.81 12.57 0.06
C LYS A 25 -3.33 11.36 -0.75
N ILE A 26 -3.06 10.26 -0.06
CA ILE A 26 -2.59 9.01 -0.67
C ILE A 26 -3.67 7.94 -0.46
N ILE A 27 -4.00 7.22 -1.54
CA ILE A 27 -4.95 6.11 -1.54
C ILE A 27 -4.32 4.94 -2.30
N THR A 28 -4.41 3.73 -1.77
CA THR A 28 -3.92 2.50 -2.42
C THR A 28 -5.05 1.47 -2.54
N VAL A 29 -4.90 0.57 -3.51
CA VAL A 29 -5.74 -0.63 -3.67
C VAL A 29 -4.81 -1.85 -3.62
N GLU A 30 -5.08 -2.79 -2.72
CA GLU A 30 -4.16 -3.90 -2.39
C GLU A 30 -4.91 -5.22 -2.16
N ASP A 31 -4.25 -6.35 -2.35
CA ASP A 31 -4.84 -7.69 -2.22
C ASP A 31 -3.87 -8.70 -1.57
N PRO A 32 -3.97 -8.96 -0.25
CA PRO A 32 -4.61 -8.13 0.77
C PRO A 32 -3.75 -6.91 1.15
N VAL A 33 -4.25 -6.06 2.06
CA VAL A 33 -3.39 -5.06 2.72
C VAL A 33 -2.47 -5.79 3.70
N GLU A 34 -1.15 -5.66 3.55
CA GLU A 34 -0.18 -6.36 4.42
C GLU A 34 -0.18 -5.81 5.86
N TYR A 35 -0.17 -4.48 6.01
CA TYR A 35 -0.36 -3.78 7.28
C TYR A 35 -0.78 -2.33 7.02
N ARG A 36 -1.29 -1.64 8.06
CA ARG A 36 -1.81 -0.28 7.91
C ARG A 36 -0.73 0.78 8.09
N LEU A 37 -0.58 1.64 7.11
CA LEU A 37 0.21 2.88 7.16
C LEU A 37 -0.67 4.02 7.70
N PRO A 38 -0.26 4.72 8.78
CA PRO A 38 -1.01 5.86 9.28
C PRO A 38 -1.21 6.93 8.21
N ARG A 39 -2.39 7.55 8.18
CA ARG A 39 -2.72 8.69 7.30
C ARG A 39 -2.78 8.35 5.79
N ILE A 40 -2.69 7.07 5.43
CA ILE A 40 -2.91 6.56 4.07
C ILE A 40 -4.20 5.74 4.04
N ASN A 41 -5.07 5.99 3.05
CA ASN A 41 -6.27 5.19 2.86
C ASN A 41 -5.96 3.96 2.01
N GLN A 42 -5.81 2.81 2.67
CA GLN A 42 -5.55 1.54 1.98
C GLN A 42 -6.84 0.74 1.86
N VAL A 43 -7.27 0.52 0.62
CA VAL A 43 -8.48 -0.26 0.28
C VAL A 43 -8.06 -1.66 -0.10
N GLN A 44 -8.66 -2.67 0.53
CA GLN A 44 -8.45 -4.05 0.13
C GLN A 44 -9.39 -4.43 -1.01
N VAL A 45 -8.89 -5.17 -1.99
CA VAL A 45 -9.69 -5.79 -3.04
C VAL A 45 -10.74 -6.71 -2.40
N ASN A 46 -11.98 -6.63 -2.91
CA ASN A 46 -13.06 -7.52 -2.51
C ASN A 46 -13.43 -8.41 -3.69
N SER A 47 -12.82 -9.58 -3.77
CA SER A 47 -13.01 -10.53 -4.88
C SER A 47 -14.42 -11.15 -4.94
N ARG A 48 -15.29 -10.86 -3.96
CA ARG A 48 -16.71 -11.29 -3.97
C ARG A 48 -17.63 -10.35 -4.74
N ILE A 49 -17.14 -9.17 -5.12
CA ILE A 49 -17.89 -8.15 -5.84
C ILE A 49 -17.11 -7.82 -7.11
N GLY A 50 -17.44 -8.50 -8.19
CA GLY A 50 -16.80 -8.40 -9.51
C GLY A 50 -17.57 -9.22 -10.52
#